data_AF-A0A537A979-F1
#
_entry.id   AF-A0A537A979-F1
#
_cell.length_a   1.000
_cell.length_b   1.000
_cell.length_c   1.000
_cell.angle_alpha   90.00
_cell.angle_beta   90.00
_cell.angle_gamma   90.00
#
_symmetry.space_group_name_H-M   'P 1'
#
loop_
_entity.id
_entity.type
_entity.pdbx_description
1 polymer ?
#
loop_
_entity_poly.entity_id
_entity_poly.type
_entity_poly.pdbx_seq_one_letter_code
_entity_poly.pdbx_strand_id
1 'polypeptide(L)'
;MRERAEARWQALISDDIATAYGYLSPTTREVVSLDQYKAKVARGTFREVRIDDVKCEAELCKVSVRLTFDRPRMKGMVTPLEETWIIERGQFWYVYRG
;
A
#
# COMPACT_ATOMS: atom_id res chain seq x y z
N MET A 1 2.75 11.75 5.72
CA MET A 1 2.02 10.96 4.69
C MET A 1 2.97 10.15 3.79
N ARG A 2 3.88 10.79 3.03
CA ARG A 2 4.88 10.11 2.17
C ARG A 2 5.57 8.90 2.82
N GLU A 3 6.24 9.14 3.94
CA GLU A 3 6.95 8.09 4.71
C GLU A 3 6.05 6.94 5.14
N ARG A 4 4.77 7.23 5.41
CA ARG A 4 3.80 6.23 5.85
C ARG A 4 3.37 5.33 4.69
N ALA A 5 3.14 5.90 3.51
CA ALA A 5 2.87 5.11 2.31
C ALA A 5 4.07 4.26 1.93
N GLU A 6 5.28 4.84 2.00
CA GLU A 6 6.52 4.10 1.76
C GLU A 6 6.70 2.96 2.76
N ALA A 7 6.50 3.19 4.06
CA ALA A 7 6.62 2.16 5.09
C ALA A 7 5.65 0.98 4.88
N ARG A 8 4.40 1.25 4.45
CA ARG A 8 3.46 0.19 4.07
C ARG A 8 4.01 -0.66 2.92
N TRP A 9 4.55 -0.03 1.89
CA TRP A 9 5.14 -0.76 0.76
C TRP A 9 6.41 -1.51 1.14
N GLN A 10 7.25 -0.95 2.01
CA GLN A 10 8.43 -1.67 2.52
C GLN A 10 8.02 -2.95 3.26
N ALA A 11 6.94 -2.91 4.05
CA ALA A 11 6.39 -4.11 4.68
C ALA A 11 5.91 -5.15 3.65
N LEU A 12 5.31 -4.72 2.53
CA LEU A 12 4.93 -5.63 1.44
C LEU A 12 6.14 -6.22 0.70
N ILE A 13 7.21 -5.44 0.52
CA ILE A 13 8.45 -5.86 -0.14
C ILE A 13 9.22 -6.86 0.75
N SER A 14 9.23 -6.65 2.07
CA SER A 14 9.84 -7.56 3.04
C SER A 14 8.98 -8.77 3.41
N ASP A 15 7.81 -8.92 2.77
CA ASP A 15 6.82 -9.98 3.05
C ASP A 15 6.24 -9.94 4.48
N ASP A 16 6.37 -8.80 5.19
CA ASP A 16 5.69 -8.51 6.46
C ASP A 16 4.25 -8.02 6.21
N ILE A 17 3.41 -8.98 5.82
CA ILE A 17 2.02 -8.70 5.45
C ILE A 17 1.17 -8.24 6.64
N ALA A 18 1.54 -8.64 7.86
CA ALA A 18 0.84 -8.22 9.08
C ALA A 18 1.04 -6.71 9.33
N THR A 19 2.27 -6.22 9.19
CA THR A 19 2.56 -4.79 9.29
C THR A 19 1.85 -4.01 8.18
N ALA A 20 1.89 -4.48 6.93
CA ALA A 20 1.17 -3.84 5.82
C ALA A 20 -0.35 -3.75 6.06
N TYR A 21 -0.95 -4.81 6.61
CA TYR A 21 -2.36 -4.85 7.02
C TYR A 21 -2.68 -3.82 8.14
N GLY A 22 -1.70 -3.52 9.00
CA GLY A 22 -1.78 -2.48 10.02
C GLY A 22 -2.02 -1.06 9.46
N TYR A 23 -1.74 -0.81 8.18
CA TYR A 23 -2.01 0.48 7.54
C TYR A 23 -3.43 0.64 7.00
N LEU A 24 -4.22 -0.44 6.93
CA LEU A 24 -5.63 -0.35 6.56
C LEU A 24 -6.43 0.41 7.63
N SER A 25 -7.52 1.05 7.24
CA SER A 25 -8.40 1.70 8.23
C SER A 25 -9.04 0.66 9.16
N PRO A 26 -9.42 1.04 10.39
CA PRO A 26 -10.17 0.16 11.29
C PRO A 26 -11.41 -0.44 10.61
N THR A 27 -12.21 0.38 9.93
CA THR A 27 -13.40 -0.06 9.19
C THR A 27 -13.09 -1.07 8.09
N THR A 28 -11.98 -0.91 7.35
CA THR A 28 -11.57 -1.93 6.38
C THR A 28 -11.19 -3.24 7.06
N ARG A 29 -10.51 -3.20 8.21
CA ARG A 29 -10.12 -4.40 8.96
C ARG A 29 -11.29 -5.14 9.60
N GLU A 30 -12.42 -4.48 9.83
CA GLU A 30 -13.64 -5.13 10.30
C GLU A 30 -14.23 -6.08 9.25
N VAL A 31 -14.06 -5.77 7.95
CA VAL A 31 -14.66 -6.53 6.85
C VAL A 31 -13.66 -7.35 6.04
N VAL A 32 -12.37 -7.04 6.13
CA VAL A 32 -11.28 -7.79 5.50
C VAL A 32 -10.40 -8.39 6.59
N SER A 33 -10.41 -9.72 6.73
CA SER A 33 -9.52 -10.41 7.67
C SER A 33 -8.08 -10.39 7.19
N LEU A 34 -7.13 -10.58 8.12
CA LEU A 34 -5.71 -10.70 7.78
C LEU A 34 -5.45 -11.83 6.78
N ASP A 35 -6.15 -12.96 6.90
CA ASP A 35 -5.97 -14.10 6.00
C ASP A 35 -6.52 -13.82 4.59
N GLN A 36 -7.66 -13.13 4.49
CA GLN A 36 -8.18 -12.66 3.21
C GLN A 36 -7.21 -11.67 2.54
N TYR A 37 -6.61 -10.78 3.33
CA TYR A 37 -5.60 -9.85 2.83
C TYR A 37 -4.35 -10.58 2.35
N LYS A 38 -3.81 -11.51 3.13
CA LYS A 38 -2.66 -12.36 2.76
C LYS A 38 -2.90 -13.14 1.47
N ALA A 39 -4.12 -13.66 1.27
CA ALA A 39 -4.48 -14.41 0.07
C ALA A 39 -4.50 -13.55 -1.21
N LYS A 40 -4.75 -12.24 -1.08
CA LYS A 40 -4.83 -11.31 -2.20
C LYS A 40 -3.52 -10.60 -2.53
N VAL A 41 -2.63 -10.44 -1.55
CA VAL A 41 -1.34 -9.76 -1.76
C VAL A 41 -0.44 -10.60 -2.69
N ALA A 42 0.16 -9.96 -3.70
CA ALA A 42 1.12 -10.58 -4.61
C ALA A 42 2.50 -10.76 -3.94
N ARG A 43 2.56 -11.67 -2.97
CA ARG A 43 3.75 -11.94 -2.15
C ARG A 43 4.97 -12.30 -3.00
N GLY A 44 6.14 -11.82 -2.60
CA GLY A 44 7.41 -12.08 -3.28
C GLY A 44 7.55 -11.48 -4.69
N THR A 45 6.57 -10.67 -5.15
CA THR A 45 6.66 -10.03 -6.47
C THR A 45 7.20 -8.61 -6.41
N PHE A 46 6.97 -7.89 -5.31
CA PHE A 46 7.37 -6.49 -5.18
C PHE A 46 8.87 -6.38 -4.90
N ARG A 47 9.54 -5.50 -5.64
CA ARG A 47 11.01 -5.32 -5.59
C ARG A 47 11.39 -3.98 -4.99
N GLU A 48 10.72 -2.93 -5.42
CA GLU A 48 11.05 -1.56 -5.06
C GLU A 48 9.79 -0.70 -5.17
N VAL A 49 9.72 0.32 -4.32
CA VAL A 49 8.69 1.35 -4.38
C VAL A 49 9.36 2.71 -4.45
N ARG A 50 8.78 3.63 -5.25
CA ARG A 50 9.10 5.04 -5.22
C ARG A 50 7.84 5.86 -5.11
N ILE A 51 7.76 6.72 -4.11
CA ILE A 51 6.69 7.72 -4.01
C ILE A 51 7.09 8.90 -4.90
N ASP A 52 6.34 9.15 -5.96
CA ASP A 52 6.61 10.29 -6.84
C ASP A 52 6.00 11.57 -6.27
N ASP A 53 4.72 11.53 -5.88
CA ASP A 53 3.98 12.71 -5.43
C ASP A 53 2.97 12.38 -4.32
N VAL A 54 2.65 13.39 -3.52
CA VAL A 54 1.62 13.33 -2.49
C VAL A 54 0.82 14.62 -2.53
N LYS A 55 -0.48 14.52 -2.80
CA LYS A 55 -1.42 15.65 -2.75
C LYS A 55 -2.48 15.38 -1.70
N CYS A 56 -2.58 16.26 -0.71
CA CYS A 56 -3.59 16.15 0.34
C CYS A 56 -4.59 17.29 0.22
N GLU A 57 -5.87 16.95 0.20
CA GLU A 57 -7.01 17.87 0.14
C GLU A 57 -8.01 17.47 1.23
N ALA A 58 -8.26 18.38 2.18
CA ALA A 58 -9.08 18.15 3.36
C ALA A 58 -8.67 16.87 4.12
N GLU A 59 -9.54 15.85 4.13
CA GLU A 59 -9.35 14.60 4.88
C GLU A 59 -8.82 13.45 4.01
N LEU A 60 -8.33 13.75 2.79
CA LEU A 60 -7.84 12.74 1.86
C LEU A 60 -6.46 13.11 1.33
N CYS A 61 -5.62 12.10 1.11
CA CYS A 61 -4.37 12.22 0.37
C CYS A 61 -4.35 11.25 -0.81
N LYS A 62 -4.01 11.76 -1.99
CA LYS A 62 -3.65 10.96 -3.16
C LYS A 62 -2.13 10.82 -3.21
N VAL A 63 -1.66 9.59 -3.37
CA VAL A 63 -0.24 9.27 -3.44
C VAL A 63 0.06 8.62 -4.77
N SER A 64 0.92 9.25 -5.56
CA SER A 64 1.41 8.70 -6.81
C SER A 64 2.65 7.86 -6.53
N VAL A 65 2.63 6.61 -6.96
CA VAL A 65 3.68 5.63 -6.67
C VAL A 65 4.14 4.97 -7.96
N ARG A 66 5.43 4.70 -8.08
CA ARG A 66 5.99 3.75 -9.04
C ARG A 66 6.41 2.50 -8.30
N LEU A 67 5.79 1.39 -8.65
CA LEU A 67 6.10 0.08 -8.09
C LEU A 67 6.87 -0.75 -9.10
N THR A 68 8.02 -1.26 -8.69
CA THR A 68 8.79 -2.23 -9.46
C THR A 68 8.43 -3.63 -8.96
N PHE A 69 8.04 -4.53 -9.88
CA PHE A 69 7.71 -5.90 -9.53
C PHE A 69 8.20 -6.90 -10.58
N ASP A 70 8.30 -8.15 -10.13
CA ASP A 70 8.68 -9.30 -10.93
C ASP A 70 7.46 -10.19 -11.23
N ARG A 71 7.48 -10.81 -12.40
CA ARG A 71 6.61 -11.92 -12.81
C ARG A 71 7.48 -13.09 -13.25
N PRO A 72 6.95 -14.33 -13.33
CA PRO A 72 7.75 -15.52 -13.63
C PRO A 72 8.65 -15.42 -14.87
N ARG A 73 8.26 -14.64 -15.89
CA ARG A 73 9.02 -14.47 -17.15
C ARG A 73 9.60 -13.07 -17.36
N MET A 74 9.31 -12.10 -16.48
CA MET A 74 9.72 -10.71 -16.67
C MET A 74 10.05 -10.07 -15.32
N LYS A 75 11.23 -9.50 -15.17
CA LYS A 75 11.68 -8.86 -13.92
C LYS A 75 11.80 -7.36 -14.09
N GLY A 76 11.66 -6.62 -12.98
CA GLY A 76 11.88 -5.18 -12.95
C GLY A 76 10.82 -4.37 -13.71
N MET A 77 9.60 -4.89 -13.86
CA MET A 77 8.53 -4.14 -14.49
C MET A 77 8.09 -3.00 -13.58
N VAL A 78 8.09 -1.78 -14.11
CA VAL A 78 7.65 -0.59 -13.37
C VAL A 78 6.20 -0.28 -13.74
N THR A 79 5.34 -0.12 -12.74
CA THR A 79 3.95 0.28 -12.94
C THR A 79 3.62 1.49 -12.06
N PRO A 80 3.10 2.58 -12.65
CA PRO A 80 2.56 3.68 -11.87
C PRO A 80 1.22 3.27 -11.27
N LEU A 81 0.98 3.68 -10.02
CA LEU A 81 -0.28 3.48 -9.32
C LEU A 81 -0.62 4.72 -8.49
N GLU A 82 -1.91 5.01 -8.36
CA GLU A 82 -2.43 6.05 -7.47
C GLU A 82 -3.10 5.38 -6.27
N GLU A 83 -2.66 5.75 -5.07
CA GLU A 83 -3.27 5.33 -3.81
C GLU A 83 -4.10 6.44 -3.21
N THR A 84 -5.20 6.07 -2.56
CA THR A 84 -5.98 6.99 -1.73
C THR A 84 -5.78 6.66 -0.26
N TRP A 85 -5.56 7.69 0.53
CA TRP A 85 -5.42 7.61 1.98
C TRP A 85 -6.39 8.57 2.65
N ILE A 86 -7.05 8.14 3.71
CA ILE A 86 -7.94 8.96 4.52
C ILE A 86 -7.21 9.47 5.77
N ILE A 87 -7.53 10.68 6.22
CA ILE A 87 -7.02 11.26 7.46
C ILE A 87 -8.13 11.17 8.49
N GLU A 88 -7.95 10.35 9.51
CA GLU A 88 -8.90 10.19 10.61
C GLU A 88 -8.18 10.42 11.93
N ARG A 89 -8.63 11.40 12.72
CA ARG A 89 -8.04 11.76 14.02
C ARG A 89 -6.52 11.99 13.97
N GLY A 90 -6.05 12.62 12.89
CA GLY A 90 -4.63 12.91 12.66
C GLY A 90 -3.80 11.70 12.18
N GLN A 91 -4.42 10.54 11.98
CA GLN A 91 -3.77 9.34 11.46
C GLN A 91 -4.20 9.07 10.02
N PHE A 92 -3.26 8.61 9.20
CA PHE A 92 -3.51 8.30 7.81
C PHE A 92 -3.80 6.80 7.64
N TRP A 93 -4.83 6.44 6.89
CA TRP A 93 -5.19 5.06 6.62
C TRP A 93 -5.30 4.80 5.13
N TYR A 94 -4.74 3.68 4.68
CA TYR A 94 -4.81 3.27 3.30
C TYR A 94 -6.21 2.76 2.98
N VAL A 95 -6.81 3.30 1.91
CA VAL A 95 -8.08 2.82 1.38
C VAL A 95 -7.80 1.58 0.52
N TYR A 96 -8.10 0.40 1.07
CA TYR A 96 -7.93 -0.86 0.35
C TYR A 96 -8.92 -0.95 -0.81
N ARG A 97 -8.38 -1.03 -2.04
CA ARG A 97 -9.16 -1.35 -3.24
C ARG A 97 -8.92 -2.83 -3.56
N GLY A 98 -9.97 -3.62 -3.43
CA GLY A 98 -9.92 -5.09 -3.37
C GLY A 98 -9.96 -5.79 -4.71
#